data_AF-A0A3A0DEW2-F1
#
_entry.id   AF-A0A3A0DEW2-F1
#
_cell.length_a   1.000
_cell.length_b   1.000
_cell.length_c   1.000
_cell.angle_alpha   90.00
_cell.angle_beta   90.00
_cell.angle_gamma   90.00
#
_symmetry.space_group_name_H-M   'P 1'
#
loop_
_entity.id
_entity.type
_entity.pdbx_description
1 polymer ?
#
loop_
_entity_poly.entity_id
_entity_poly.type
_entity_poly.pdbx_seq_one_letter_code
_entity_poly.pdbx_strand_id
1 'polypeptide(L)'
;MAIDSTVEEPILLADAAKLLPSRPHVSTLWRWFQRGVKGHRLETLVVGGKRYTSREALQRFADRLTAASTGEPTSARTPRQRQRQIEQAEAELARSGA
;
A
#
# COMPACT_ATOMS: atom_id res chain seq x y z
N MET A 1 7.41 -3.68 -8.62
CA MET A 1 7.56 -2.23 -8.38
C MET A 1 8.49 -2.06 -7.19
N ALA A 2 9.40 -1.09 -7.25
CA ALA A 2 10.38 -0.83 -6.19
C ALA A 2 9.87 0.30 -5.29
N ILE A 3 10.19 0.24 -4.00
CA ILE A 3 9.90 1.31 -3.04
C ILE A 3 10.84 2.47 -3.33
N ASP A 4 10.30 3.68 -3.48
CA ASP A 4 11.07 4.92 -3.54
C ASP A 4 11.20 5.51 -2.13
N SER A 5 12.40 5.41 -1.55
CA SER A 5 12.69 5.88 -0.20
C SER A 5 12.69 7.41 -0.05
N THR A 6 12.60 8.17 -1.14
CA THR A 6 12.55 9.64 -1.09
C THR A 6 11.13 10.19 -0.92
N VAL A 7 10.12 9.39 -1.24
CA VAL A 7 8.70 9.79 -1.22
C VAL A 7 7.81 8.91 -0.33
N GLU A 8 8.20 7.65 -0.11
CA GLU A 8 7.50 6.71 0.78
C GLU A 8 8.14 6.70 2.17
N GLU A 9 7.39 6.27 3.21
CA GLU A 9 7.89 6.16 4.59
C GLU A 9 8.41 4.73 4.85
N PRO A 10 9.74 4.48 4.81
CA PRO A 10 10.27 3.14 4.98
C PRO A 10 10.26 2.73 6.46
N ILE A 11 9.76 1.55 6.72
CA ILE A 11 9.63 0.95 8.06
C ILE A 11 10.28 -0.43 8.07
N LEU A 12 10.87 -0.80 9.20
CA LEU A 12 11.44 -2.14 9.36
C LEU A 12 10.36 -3.20 9.16
N LEU A 13 10.68 -4.28 8.45
CA LEU A 13 9.73 -5.36 8.20
C LEU A 13 9.19 -5.98 9.50
N ALA A 14 9.98 -5.98 10.56
CA ALA A 14 9.58 -6.43 11.90
C ALA A 14 8.54 -5.51 12.57
N ASP A 15 8.61 -4.20 12.32
CA ASP A 15 7.69 -3.23 12.90
C ASP A 15 6.41 -3.08 12.08
N ALA A 16 6.49 -3.30 10.77
CA ALA A 16 5.33 -3.33 9.87
C ALA A 16 4.21 -4.26 10.36
N ALA A 17 4.57 -5.41 10.93
CA ALA A 17 3.62 -6.35 11.52
C ALA A 17 2.71 -5.71 12.58
N LYS A 18 3.24 -4.79 13.39
CA LYS A 18 2.52 -4.15 14.51
C LYS A 18 1.52 -3.09 14.03
N LEU A 19 1.70 -2.58 12.81
CA LEU A 19 0.89 -1.53 12.22
C LEU A 19 -0.32 -2.08 11.45
N LEU A 20 -0.29 -3.36 11.10
CA LEU A 20 -1.36 -3.99 10.33
C LEU A 20 -2.53 -4.40 11.23
N PRO A 21 -3.75 -4.43 10.68
CA PRO A 21 -4.89 -5.10 11.32
C PRO A 21 -4.52 -6.54 11.67
N SER A 22 -5.05 -7.06 12.78
CA SER A 22 -4.76 -8.38 13.37
C SER A 22 -3.32 -8.65 13.81
N ARG A 23 -2.38 -7.73 13.57
CA ARG A 23 -0.97 -7.80 14.02
C ARG A 23 -0.32 -9.15 13.68
N PRO A 24 -0.29 -9.56 12.39
CA PRO A 24 0.23 -10.86 12.00
C PRO A 24 1.69 -11.03 12.44
N HIS A 25 2.09 -12.27 12.73
CA HIS A 25 3.47 -12.54 13.09
C HIS A 25 4.44 -12.14 11.97
N VAL A 26 5.65 -11.68 12.32
CA VAL A 26 6.65 -11.20 11.35
C VAL A 26 6.97 -12.22 10.27
N SER A 27 6.96 -13.53 10.59
CA SER A 27 7.18 -14.61 9.61
C SER A 27 6.15 -14.62 8.46
N THR A 28 4.95 -14.09 8.68
CA THR A 28 3.93 -13.89 7.64
C THR A 28 4.39 -12.86 6.63
N LEU A 29 4.93 -11.72 7.08
CA LEU A 29 5.48 -10.69 6.19
C LEU A 29 6.72 -11.19 5.43
N TRP A 30 7.57 -11.99 6.07
CA TRP A 30 8.68 -12.67 5.39
C TRP A 30 8.18 -13.54 4.23
N ARG A 31 7.09 -14.30 4.46
CA ARG A 31 6.45 -15.10 3.42
C ARG A 31 5.86 -14.24 2.31
N TRP A 32 5.26 -13.10 2.63
CA TRP A 32 4.66 -12.21 1.64
C TRP A 32 5.65 -11.64 0.64
N PHE A 33 6.87 -11.26 1.05
CA PHE A 33 7.86 -10.78 0.07
C PHE A 33 8.60 -11.94 -0.62
N GLN A 34 8.85 -13.06 0.07
CA GLN A 34 9.60 -14.19 -0.51
C GLN A 34 8.77 -15.00 -1.51
N ARG A 35 7.55 -15.39 -1.09
CA ARG A 35 6.67 -16.28 -1.86
C ARG A 35 5.55 -15.49 -2.52
N GLY A 36 4.98 -14.54 -1.79
CA GLY A 36 3.77 -13.83 -2.20
C GLY A 36 2.50 -14.51 -1.71
N VAL A 37 1.38 -13.86 -1.97
CA VAL A 37 0.01 -14.32 -1.69
C VAL A 37 -0.83 -13.98 -2.91
N LYS A 38 -1.62 -14.94 -3.41
CA LYS A 38 -2.47 -14.76 -4.61
C LYS A 38 -1.73 -14.13 -5.81
N GLY A 39 -0.49 -14.55 -6.05
CA GLY A 39 0.35 -14.05 -7.16
C GLY A 39 0.99 -12.67 -6.92
N HIS A 40 0.71 -12.01 -5.80
CA HIS A 40 1.29 -10.70 -5.45
C HIS A 40 2.37 -10.85 -4.38
N ARG A 41 3.48 -10.12 -4.52
CA ARG A 41 4.56 -10.06 -3.52
C ARG A 41 4.59 -8.71 -2.84
N LEU A 42 4.93 -8.70 -1.55
CA LEU A 42 5.15 -7.45 -0.82
C LEU A 42 6.44 -6.78 -1.30
N GLU A 43 6.36 -5.49 -1.58
CA GLU A 43 7.51 -4.68 -1.98
C GLU A 43 8.41 -4.44 -0.77
N THR A 44 9.72 -4.59 -0.95
CA THR A 44 10.72 -4.40 0.11
C THR A 44 11.99 -3.79 -0.46
N LEU A 45 12.77 -3.14 0.41
CA LEU A 45 14.12 -2.66 0.13
C LEU A 45 15.08 -3.15 1.22
N VAL A 46 16.37 -3.22 0.90
CA VAL A 46 17.42 -3.60 1.85
C VAL A 46 18.37 -2.43 2.01
N VAL A 47 18.56 -1.96 3.25
CA VAL A 47 19.47 -0.88 3.62
C VAL A 47 20.26 -1.32 4.85
N GLY A 48 21.58 -1.28 4.78
CA GLY A 48 22.45 -1.68 5.89
C GLY A 48 22.21 -3.11 6.39
N GLY A 49 21.90 -4.06 5.49
CA GLY A 49 21.61 -5.46 5.82
C GLY A 49 20.24 -5.71 6.47
N LYS A 50 19.46 -4.67 6.74
CA LYS A 50 18.09 -4.79 7.27
C LYS A 50 17.08 -4.65 6.14
N ARG A 51 15.94 -5.34 6.28
CA ARG A 51 14.85 -5.30 5.30
C ARG A 51 13.74 -4.37 5.77
N TYR A 52 13.32 -3.52 4.85
CA TYR A 52 12.29 -2.53 5.04
C TYR A 52 11.15 -2.76 4.05
N THR A 53 9.96 -2.34 4.44
CA THR A 53 8.84 -2.09 3.54
C THR A 53 8.39 -0.65 3.76
N SER A 54 7.29 -0.20 3.18
CA SER A 54 6.70 1.12 3.44
C SER A 54 5.23 0.98 3.75
N ARG A 55 4.61 2.01 4.37
CA ARG A 55 3.16 2.01 4.58
C ARG A 55 2.42 1.95 3.25
N GLU A 56 2.93 2.67 2.26
CA GLU A 56 2.40 2.72 0.90
C GLU A 56 2.50 1.35 0.21
N ALA A 57 3.62 0.65 0.35
CA ALA A 57 3.78 -0.71 -0.17
C ALA A 57 2.81 -1.71 0.48
N LEU A 58 2.59 -1.60 1.79
CA LEU A 58 1.61 -2.42 2.50
C LEU A 58 0.18 -2.16 2.00
N GLN A 59 -0.19 -0.89 1.81
CA GLN A 59 -1.49 -0.53 1.26
C GLN A 59 -1.65 -1.07 -0.16
N ARG A 60 -0.69 -0.83 -1.06
CA ARG A 60 -0.71 -1.38 -2.43
C ARG A 60 -0.81 -2.92 -2.43
N PHE A 61 -0.12 -3.57 -1.51
CA PHE A 61 -0.18 -5.02 -1.36
C PHE A 61 -1.57 -5.48 -0.92
N ALA A 62 -2.16 -4.86 0.10
CA ALA A 62 -3.51 -5.15 0.55
C ALA A 62 -4.54 -4.92 -0.56
N ASP A 63 -4.45 -3.80 -1.29
CA ASP A 63 -5.37 -3.47 -2.37
C ASP A 63 -5.34 -4.52 -3.49
N ARG A 64 -4.14 -4.97 -3.88
CA ARG A 64 -3.96 -6.06 -4.87
C ARG A 64 -4.55 -7.37 -4.37
N LEU A 65 -4.34 -7.73 -3.10
CA LEU A 65 -4.93 -8.94 -2.52
C LEU A 65 -6.45 -8.88 -2.46
N THR A 66 -7.01 -7.72 -2.10
CA THR A 66 -8.46 -7.51 -2.02
C THR A 66 -9.09 -7.66 -3.40
N ALA A 67 -8.55 -6.98 -4.41
CA ALA A 67 -9.03 -7.10 -5.78
C ALA A 67 -8.91 -8.52 -6.35
N ALA A 68 -7.80 -9.22 -6.07
CA ALA A 68 -7.66 -10.63 -6.42
C ALA A 68 -8.67 -11.54 -5.68
N SER A 69 -9.29 -11.06 -4.61
CA SER A 69 -10.32 -11.79 -3.85
C SER A 69 -11.73 -11.48 -4.34
N THR A 70 -12.02 -10.22 -4.67
CA THR A 70 -13.35 -9.75 -5.09
C THR A 70 -13.57 -9.83 -6.60
N GLY A 71 -12.51 -9.98 -7.41
CA GLY A 71 -12.59 -9.97 -8.87
C GLY A 71 -12.78 -8.56 -9.47
N GLU A 72 -12.81 -7.52 -8.63
CA GLU A 72 -12.91 -6.13 -9.06
C GLU A 72 -11.52 -5.56 -9.37
N PRO A 73 -11.34 -4.77 -10.44
CA PRO A 73 -10.07 -4.13 -10.72
C PRO A 73 -9.71 -3.13 -9.62
N THR A 74 -8.50 -3.27 -9.06
CA THR A 74 -7.99 -2.33 -8.05
C THR A 74 -7.79 -0.94 -8.67
N SER A 75 -8.76 -0.04 -8.51
CA SER A 75 -8.49 1.39 -8.58
C SER A 75 -7.86 1.83 -7.24
N ALA A 76 -6.57 1.52 -7.04
CA ALA A 76 -5.83 1.94 -5.86
C ALA A 76 -5.55 3.45 -5.96
N ARG A 77 -6.47 4.29 -5.49
CA ARG A 77 -6.23 5.72 -5.28
C ARG A 77 -5.74 5.92 -3.86
N THR A 78 -4.56 6.54 -3.73
CA THR A 78 -4.03 6.95 -2.43
C THR A 78 -5.01 7.90 -1.72
N PRO A 79 -4.99 7.99 -0.37
CA PRO A 79 -5.82 8.97 0.36
C PRO A 79 -5.66 10.40 -0.18
N ARG A 80 -4.44 10.76 -0.59
CA ARG A 80 -4.12 12.06 -1.21
C ARG A 80 -4.76 12.24 -2.59
N GLN A 81 -4.85 11.18 -3.39
CA GLN A 81 -5.56 11.20 -4.68
C GLN A 81 -7.08 11.24 -4.47
N ARG A 82 -7.61 10.54 -3.47
CA ARG A 82 -9.02 10.61 -3.10
C ARG A 82 -9.40 12.02 -2.64
N GLN A 83 -8.58 12.63 -1.79
CA GLN A 83 -8.76 14.01 -1.31
C GLN A 83 -8.75 15.01 -2.47
N ARG A 84 -7.76 14.93 -3.37
CA ARG A 84 -7.70 15.79 -4.57
C ARG A 84 -8.89 15.60 -5.50
N GLN A 85 -9.44 14.39 -5.61
CA GLN A 85 -10.63 14.15 -6.42
C GLN A 85 -11.90 14.71 -5.80
N ILE A 86 -12.02 14.62 -4.46
CA ILE A 86 -13.11 15.27 -3.74
C ILE A 86 -13.02 16.78 -3.96
N GLU A 87 -11.83 17.38 -3.79
CA GLU A 87 -11.60 18.81 -4.04
C GLU A 87 -11.89 19.20 -5.51
N GLN A 88 -11.51 18.37 -6.48
CA GLN A 88 -11.79 18.62 -7.89
C GLN A 88 -13.28 18.50 -8.22
N ALA A 89 -13.97 17.50 -7.67
CA ALA A 89 -15.40 17.33 -7.85
C ALA A 89 -16.20 18.46 -7.19
N GLU A 90 -15.79 18.92 -6.00
CA GLU A 90 -16.35 20.10 -5.33
C GLU A 90 -16.13 21.37 -6.17
N ALA A 91 -14.94 21.54 -6.75
CA ALA A 91 -14.62 22.67 -7.63
C ALA A 91 -15.34 22.63 -8.98
N GLU A 92 -15.68 21.44 -9.49
CA GLU A 92 -16.52 21.28 -10.69
C GLU A 92 -17.98 21.57 -10.38
N LEU A 93 -18.51 21.04 -9.27
CA LEU A 93 -19.88 21.32 -8.82
C LEU A 93 -20.11 22.82 -8.58
N ALA A 94 -19.13 23.49 -7.97
CA ALA A 94 -19.15 24.94 -7.77
C ALA A 94 -19.13 25.74 -9.08
N ARG A 95 -18.51 25.21 -10.14
CA ARG A 95 -18.48 25.84 -11.48
C ARG A 95 -19.74 25.58 -12.29
N SER A 96 -20.39 24.43 -12.10
CA SER A 96 -21.64 24.08 -12.79
C SER A 96 -22.91 24.59 -12.08
N GLY A 97 -22.78 25.18 -10.89
CA GLY A 97 -23.88 25.70 -10.08
C GLY A 97 -24.22 27.18 -10.29
N ALA A 98 -24.02 27.72 -11.50
CA ALA A 98 -24.39 29.08 -11.88
C ALA A 98 -25.45 29.08 -13.00
#